data_AF-A0A9E0AZA9-F1
#
_entry.id   AF-A0A9E0AZA9-F1
#
_cell.length_a   1.000
_cell.length_b   1.000
_cell.length_c   1.000
_cell.angle_alpha   90.00
_cell.angle_beta   90.00
_cell.angle_gamma   90.00
#
_symmetry.space_group_name_H-M   'P 1'
#
loop_
_entity.id
_entity.type
_entity.pdbx_description
1 polymer ?
#
loop_
_entity_poly.entity_id
_entity_poly.type
_entity_poly.pdbx_seq_one_letter_code
_entity_poly.pdbx_strand_id
1 'polypeptide(L)'
;MASTFFGLTIAYTGLQAAQTSINVTSHNLANINNQSYTKETASIKAGEALRSYAKYGTLGAGVIVDAINQTRDSYYDEKYRNNYTNYGQYNVKDTYMSQIQNYLNEFTLKGYST
;
A
#
# COMPACT_ATOMS: atom_id res chain seq x y z
N MET A 1 -35.13 -19.30 -20.85
CA MET A 1 -34.09 -19.18 -21.89
C MET A 1 -32.93 -18.39 -21.31
N ALA A 2 -31.70 -18.91 -21.36
CA ALA A 2 -30.53 -18.11 -21.03
C ALA A 2 -30.42 -16.99 -22.09
N SER A 3 -30.41 -15.73 -21.66
CA SER A 3 -30.25 -14.58 -22.56
C SER A 3 -28.90 -14.68 -23.28
N THR A 4 -28.86 -14.53 -24.59
CA THR A 4 -27.62 -14.49 -25.39
C THR A 4 -26.68 -13.37 -24.93
N PHE A 5 -27.23 -12.30 -24.35
CA PHE A 5 -26.46 -11.20 -23.77
C PHE A 5 -25.78 -11.56 -22.44
N PHE A 6 -26.23 -12.60 -21.73
CA PHE A 6 -25.64 -12.97 -20.45
C PHE A 6 -24.18 -13.40 -20.60
N GLY A 7 -23.86 -14.19 -21.63
CA GLY A 7 -22.48 -14.57 -21.95
C GLY A 7 -21.63 -13.36 -22.36
N LEU A 8 -22.22 -12.39 -23.10
CA LEU A 8 -21.53 -11.15 -23.46
C LEU A 8 -21.22 -10.28 -22.24
N THR A 9 -22.12 -10.22 -21.25
CA THR A 9 -21.87 -9.51 -19.99
C THR A 9 -20.73 -10.15 -19.19
N ILE A 10 -20.64 -11.49 -19.16
CA ILE A 10 -19.52 -12.20 -18.53
C ILE A 10 -18.20 -11.87 -19.26
N ALA A 11 -18.20 -11.90 -20.59
CA ALA A 11 -17.01 -11.54 -21.37
C ALA A 11 -16.61 -10.07 -21.15
N TYR A 12 -17.58 -9.15 -21.12
CA TYR A 12 -17.36 -7.73 -20.87
C TYR A 12 -16.72 -7.48 -19.50
N THR A 13 -17.28 -8.07 -18.44
CA THR A 13 -16.75 -7.92 -17.08
C THR A 13 -15.35 -8.53 -16.94
N GLY A 14 -15.08 -9.65 -17.61
CA GLY A 14 -13.73 -10.23 -17.71
C GLY A 14 -12.72 -9.31 -18.39
N LEU A 15 -13.08 -8.70 -19.52
CA LEU A 15 -12.22 -7.74 -20.23
C LEU A 15 -11.98 -6.48 -19.39
N GLN A 16 -13.02 -5.97 -18.72
CA GLN A 16 -12.90 -4.81 -17.85
C GLN A 16 -11.96 -5.07 -16.66
N ALA A 17 -12.06 -6.25 -16.04
CA ALA A 17 -11.16 -6.67 -14.97
C ALA A 17 -9.72 -6.79 -15.46
N ALA A 18 -9.49 -7.38 -16.64
CA ALA A 18 -8.18 -7.48 -17.26
C ALA A 18 -7.58 -6.10 -17.56
N GLN A 19 -8.36 -5.18 -18.12
CA GLN A 19 -7.92 -3.80 -18.38
C GLN A 19 -7.50 -3.09 -17.09
N THR A 20 -8.24 -3.28 -16.00
CA THR A 20 -7.90 -2.71 -14.70
C THR A 20 -6.57 -3.26 -14.18
N SER A 21 -6.34 -4.57 -14.29
CA SER A 21 -5.08 -5.21 -13.91
C SER A 21 -3.89 -4.70 -14.73
N ILE A 22 -4.10 -4.45 -16.03
CA ILE A 22 -3.08 -3.83 -16.90
C ILE A 22 -2.77 -2.41 -16.44
N ASN A 23 -3.78 -1.61 -16.11
CA ASN A 23 -3.58 -0.25 -15.61
C ASN A 23 -2.80 -0.24 -14.29
N VAL A 24 -3.12 -1.14 -13.34
CA VAL A 24 -2.36 -1.28 -12.08
C VAL A 24 -0.91 -1.70 -12.36
N THR A 25 -0.71 -2.61 -13.30
CA THR A 25 0.65 -3.02 -13.72
C THR A 25 1.42 -1.86 -14.33
N SER A 26 0.77 -1.04 -15.16
CA SER A 26 1.37 0.15 -15.76
C SER A 26 1.73 1.20 -14.70
N HIS A 27 0.85 1.42 -13.71
CA HIS A 27 1.12 2.31 -12.57
C HIS A 27 2.32 1.83 -11.74
N ASN A 28 2.41 0.52 -11.47
CA ASN A 28 3.57 -0.07 -10.81
C ASN A 28 4.87 0.14 -11.61
N LEU A 29 4.81 -0.06 -12.93
CA LEU A 29 5.97 0.10 -13.80
C LEU A 29 6.45 1.56 -13.85
N ALA A 30 5.53 2.52 -13.94
CA ALA A 30 5.85 3.93 -13.91
C ALA A 30 6.57 4.33 -12.61
N ASN A 31 6.27 3.66 -11.49
CA ASN A 31 6.87 3.91 -10.19
C ASN A 31 8.06 3.00 -9.85
N ILE A 32 8.62 2.25 -10.81
CA ILE A 32 9.65 1.23 -10.55
C ILE A 32 10.92 1.79 -9.85
N ASN A 33 11.27 3.04 -10.13
CA ASN A 33 12.46 3.70 -9.56
C ASN A 33 12.16 4.51 -8.30
N ASN A 34 10.90 4.56 -7.85
CA ASN A 34 10.54 5.24 -6.62
C ASN A 34 10.72 4.28 -5.44
N GLN A 35 11.79 4.45 -4.67
CA GLN A 35 12.10 3.61 -3.52
C GLN A 35 11.03 3.66 -2.41
N SER A 36 10.22 4.72 -2.35
CA SER A 36 9.12 4.85 -1.38
C SER A 36 7.80 4.23 -1.89
N TYR A 37 7.78 3.72 -3.13
CA TYR A 37 6.58 3.14 -3.71
C TYR A 37 6.36 1.70 -3.23
N THR A 38 5.11 1.39 -2.89
CA THR A 38 4.68 0.04 -2.55
C THR A 38 3.89 -0.54 -3.71
N LYS A 39 4.26 -1.73 -4.17
CA LYS A 39 3.59 -2.40 -5.28
C LYS A 39 2.11 -2.64 -4.97
N GLU A 40 1.27 -2.39 -5.96
CA GLU A 40 -0.18 -2.60 -5.90
C GLU A 40 -0.61 -3.79 -6.75
N THR A 41 -1.68 -4.46 -6.33
CA THR A 41 -2.24 -5.64 -7.00
C THR A 41 -3.76 -5.56 -7.04
N ALA A 42 -4.35 -5.81 -8.21
CA ALA A 42 -5.80 -5.86 -8.36
C ALA A 42 -6.33 -7.20 -7.86
N SER A 43 -7.20 -7.16 -6.85
CA SER A 43 -7.97 -8.31 -6.38
C SER A 43 -9.22 -8.47 -7.23
N ILE A 44 -9.37 -9.64 -7.86
CA ILE A 44 -10.53 -9.97 -8.68
C ILE A 44 -11.34 -11.04 -7.95
N LYS A 45 -12.64 -10.82 -7.81
CA LYS A 45 -13.58 -11.80 -7.24
C LYS A 45 -14.68 -12.15 -8.24
N ALA A 46 -15.31 -13.29 -8.02
CA ALA A 46 -16.52 -13.63 -8.76
C ALA A 46 -17.62 -12.59 -8.49
N GLY A 47 -18.33 -12.19 -9.54
CA GLY A 47 -19.55 -11.39 -9.41
C GLY A 47 -20.63 -12.19 -8.68
N GLU A 48 -21.59 -11.47 -8.09
CA GLU A 48 -22.68 -12.11 -7.35
C GLU A 48 -23.46 -13.08 -8.25
N ALA A 49 -23.64 -14.31 -7.77
CA ALA A 49 -24.27 -15.35 -8.56
C ALA A 49 -25.76 -15.07 -8.72
N LEU A 50 -26.26 -15.18 -9.95
CA LEU A 50 -27.68 -15.04 -10.24
C LEU A 50 -28.40 -16.34 -9.87
N ARG A 51 -29.52 -16.22 -9.16
CA ARG A 51 -30.35 -17.36 -8.83
C ARG A 51 -31.05 -17.88 -10.09
N SER A 52 -30.77 -19.12 -10.49
CA SER A 52 -31.56 -19.80 -11.52
C SER A 52 -32.70 -20.55 -10.84
N TYR A 53 -33.94 -20.37 -11.31
CA TYR A 53 -35.10 -21.14 -10.87
C TYR A 53 -35.10 -22.56 -11.48
N ALA A 54 -33.93 -23.19 -11.54
CA ALA A 54 -33.70 -24.50 -12.12
C ALA A 54 -32.99 -25.43 -11.13
N LYS A 55 -33.09 -26.75 -11.35
CA LYS A 55 -32.58 -27.80 -10.45
C LYS A 55 -31.07 -27.69 -10.15
N TYR A 56 -30.31 -27.02 -11.01
CA TYR A 56 -28.85 -26.84 -10.89
C TYR A 56 -28.41 -25.63 -10.05
N GLY A 57 -29.31 -24.83 -9.49
CA GLY A 57 -28.97 -23.81 -8.49
C GLY A 57 -28.60 -22.42 -9.06
N THR A 58 -27.40 -21.92 -8.77
CA THR A 58 -26.97 -20.54 -9.11
C THR A 58 -26.07 -20.48 -10.34
N LEU A 59 -26.13 -19.38 -11.10
CA LEU A 59 -25.30 -19.10 -12.27
C LEU A 59 -24.26 -18.01 -11.94
N GLY A 60 -23.00 -18.23 -12.29
CA GLY A 60 -21.95 -17.22 -12.14
C GLY A 60 -22.15 -16.04 -13.08
N ALA A 61 -22.04 -14.81 -12.56
CA ALA A 61 -22.30 -13.57 -13.31
C ALA A 61 -21.02 -12.84 -13.77
N GLY A 62 -19.92 -13.58 -13.98
CA GLY A 62 -18.63 -13.03 -14.37
C GLY A 62 -17.78 -12.63 -13.17
N VAL A 63 -16.95 -11.60 -13.33
CA VAL A 63 -15.97 -11.17 -12.34
C VAL A 63 -16.01 -9.67 -12.10
N ILE A 64 -15.60 -9.23 -10.92
CA ILE A 64 -15.45 -7.81 -10.59
C ILE A 64 -14.10 -7.58 -9.91
N VAL A 65 -13.55 -6.39 -10.11
CA VAL A 65 -12.39 -5.94 -9.33
C VAL A 65 -12.90 -5.52 -7.96
N ASP A 66 -12.49 -6.23 -6.92
CA ASP A 66 -12.92 -6.01 -5.55
C ASP A 66 -12.20 -4.81 -4.93
N ALA A 67 -10.87 -4.80 -5.08
CA ALA A 67 -10.00 -3.77 -4.52
C ALA A 67 -8.64 -3.78 -5.22
N ILE A 68 -7.90 -2.68 -5.09
CA ILE A 68 -6.48 -2.62 -5.42
C ILE A 68 -5.73 -2.60 -4.08
N ASN A 69 -5.05 -3.70 -3.78
CA ASN A 69 -4.37 -3.91 -2.51
C ASN A 69 -2.86 -3.70 -2.67
N GLN A 70 -2.28 -3.01 -1.70
CA GLN A 70 -0.83 -2.88 -1.58
C GLN A 70 -0.22 -4.19 -1.06
N THR A 71 0.86 -4.64 -1.69
CA THR A 71 1.64 -5.77 -1.21
C THR A 71 2.56 -5.28 -0.09
N ARG A 72 2.11 -5.43 1.15
CA ARG A 72 2.85 -5.05 2.37
C ARG A 72 2.90 -6.19 3.36
N ASP A 73 3.95 -6.20 4.17
CA ASP A 73 4.08 -7.06 5.33
C ASP A 73 3.89 -6.24 6.60
N SER A 74 2.79 -6.49 7.31
CA SER A 74 2.43 -5.78 8.53
C SER A 74 3.47 -5.91 9.64
N TYR A 75 4.17 -7.06 9.73
CA TYR A 75 5.20 -7.28 10.74
C TYR A 75 6.42 -6.38 10.51
N TYR A 76 6.88 -6.28 9.27
CA TYR A 76 7.98 -5.39 8.93
C TYR A 76 7.60 -3.91 9.03
N ASP A 77 6.37 -3.56 8.65
CA ASP A 77 5.85 -2.20 8.80
C ASP A 77 5.85 -1.73 10.26
N GLU A 78 5.36 -2.56 11.18
CA GLU A 78 5.33 -2.25 12.60
C GLU A 78 6.75 -2.12 13.16
N LYS A 79 7.62 -3.07 12.85
CA LYS A 79 9.01 -3.04 13.31
C LYS A 79 9.76 -1.83 12.78
N TYR A 80 9.54 -1.44 11.53
CA TYR A 80 10.13 -0.23 10.97
C TYR A 80 9.65 1.03 11.70
N ARG A 81 8.33 1.18 11.89
CA ARG A 81 7.75 2.34 12.60
C ARG A 81 8.25 2.47 14.04
N ASN A 82 8.34 1.35 14.77
CA ASN A 82 8.84 1.34 16.14
C ASN A 82 10.32 1.74 16.21
N ASN A 83 11.16 1.19 15.33
CA ASN A 83 12.58 1.56 15.29
C ASN A 83 12.79 3.01 14.84
N TYR A 84 12.01 3.49 13.89
CA TYR A 84 12.07 4.88 13.43
C TYR A 84 11.66 5.86 14.54
N THR A 85 10.65 5.50 15.33
CA THR A 85 10.24 6.27 16.51
C THR A 85 11.36 6.34 17.57
N ASN A 86 11.99 5.20 17.87
CA ASN A 86 13.15 5.15 18.77
C ASN A 86 14.31 6.00 18.25
N TYR A 87 14.62 5.89 16.96
CA TYR A 87 15.64 6.72 16.31
C TYR A 87 15.36 8.21 16.47
N GLY A 88 14.11 8.64 16.22
CA GLY A 88 13.69 10.03 16.42
C GLY A 88 13.86 10.51 17.87
N GLN A 89 13.53 9.66 18.85
CA GLN A 89 13.74 9.98 20.26
C GLN A 89 15.22 10.20 20.59
N TYR A 90 16.10 9.31 20.11
CA TYR A 90 17.55 9.45 20.35
C TYR A 90 18.16 10.63 19.59
N ASN A 91 17.70 10.92 18.38
CA ASN A 91 18.13 12.09 17.62
C ASN A 91 17.84 13.41 18.36
N VAL A 92 16.65 13.52 18.97
CA VAL A 92 16.30 14.68 19.79
C VAL A 92 17.16 14.78 21.05
N LYS A 93 17.41 13.65 21.73
CA LYS A 93 18.30 13.62 22.92
C LYS A 93 19.74 14.02 22.55
N ASP A 94 20.25 13.54 21.43
CA ASP A 94 21.58 13.88 20.91
C ASP A 94 21.68 15.39 20.60
N THR A 95 20.64 15.95 19.99
CA THR A 95 20.55 17.40 19.74
C THR A 95 20.61 18.20 21.04
N TYR A 96 19.85 17.83 22.07
CA TYR A 96 19.90 18.51 23.37
C TYR A 96 21.25 18.32 24.07
N MET A 97 21.85 17.13 24.01
CA MET A 97 23.15 16.88 24.63
C MET A 97 24.25 17.70 23.95
N SER A 98 24.20 17.82 22.63
CA SER A 98 25.11 18.68 21.86
C SER A 98 24.99 20.16 22.25
N GLN A 99 23.76 20.65 22.49
CA GLN A 99 23.55 22.02 22.99
C GLN A 99 24.14 22.22 24.39
N ILE A 100 23.95 21.26 25.30
CA ILE A 100 24.54 21.29 26.64
C ILE A 100 26.07 21.27 26.56
N GLN A 101 26.65 20.40 25.72
CA GLN A 101 28.09 20.33 25.50
C GLN A 101 28.64 21.66 24.97
N ASN A 102 27.96 22.30 24.02
CA ASN A 102 28.37 23.60 23.49
C ASN A 102 28.36 24.68 24.57
N TYR A 103 27.31 24.72 25.41
CA TYR A 103 27.23 25.63 26.54
C TYR A 103 28.37 25.40 27.56
N LEU A 104 28.66 24.14 27.90
CA LEU A 104 29.77 23.79 28.80
C LEU A 104 31.15 24.14 28.21
N ASN A 105 31.33 23.98 26.90
CA ASN A 105 32.55 24.36 26.21
C ASN A 105 32.75 25.89 26.14
N GLU A 106 31.68 26.68 26.19
CA GLU A 106 31.77 28.14 26.28
C GLU A 106 32.39 28.58 27.62
N PHE A 107 32.08 27.90 28.73
CA PHE A 107 32.70 28.19 30.03
C PHE A 107 34.20 27.85 30.09
N THR A 108 34.64 26.85 29.34
CA THR A 108 36.05 26.44 29.34
C THR A 108 36.91 27.26 28.38
N LEU A 109 36.30 27.93 27.38
CA LEU A 109 37.01 28.63 26.31
C LEU A 109 36.84 30.15 26.32
N LYS A 110 36.96 30.79 27.49
CA LYS A 110 37.65 32.09 27.70
C LYS A 110 37.60 32.44 29.18
N GLY A 111 38.79 32.40 29.80
CA GLY A 111 39.01 33.00 31.09
C GLY A 111 38.59 34.47 31.10
N TYR A 112 38.05 34.90 32.23
CA TYR A 112 38.00 36.31 32.58
C TYR A 112 39.43 36.85 32.59
N SER A 113 39.81 37.47 31.48
CA SER A 113 40.94 38.39 31.40
C SER A 113 40.43 39.76 31.85
N THR A 114 40.54 40.01 33.15
CA THR A 114 40.75 41.36 33.72
C THR A 114 41.96 41.30 34.61
#